data_AF-A0A956KYR2-F1
#
_entry.id   AF-A0A956KYR2-F1
#
_cell.length_a   1.000
_cell.length_b   1.000
_cell.length_c   1.000
_cell.angle_alpha   90.00
_cell.angle_beta   90.00
_cell.angle_gamma   90.00
#
_symmetry.space_group_name_H-M   'P 1'
#
loop_
_entity.id
_entity.type
_entity.pdbx_description
1 polymer ?
#
loop_
_entity_poly.entity_id
_entity_poly.type
_entity_poly.pdbx_seq_one_letter_code
_entity_poly.pdbx_strand_id
1 'polypeptide(L)'
;MTTGCADRAFDYEPDEVFEERGGAAGSHFWEWGLNFEANGPIEVYDGEDDDAPDCLIWDIDTAGVARQVQPGEFSDLMSLASNEIYDIDPVTGQAGVLQCTAEEAGGGLDKHYKLLNADGTVALTVWQRFVFLGDVNIPPFGNPGLVNLLQNNVAFSFKHEHIYAGNWWSGSIAASATANLNMANPMRRLLLGALAAGECGSTGLPY
;
A
#
# COMPACT_ATOMS: atom_id res chain seq x y z
N MET A 1 -4.07 -17.96 38.51
CA MET A 1 -4.68 -18.82 37.47
C MET A 1 -5.94 -18.12 37.03
N THR A 2 -5.87 -17.43 35.89
CA THR A 2 -6.99 -16.69 35.31
C THR A 2 -7.19 -17.19 33.90
N THR A 3 -8.40 -17.67 33.69
CA THR A 3 -9.03 -18.29 32.54
C THR A 3 -8.84 -17.46 31.26
N GLY A 4 -8.57 -18.15 30.15
CA GLY A 4 -8.29 -17.55 28.85
C GLY A 4 -9.51 -17.03 28.11
N CYS A 5 -9.23 -16.23 27.09
CA CYS A 5 -10.13 -15.90 25.98
C CYS A 5 -9.48 -16.54 24.74
N ALA A 6 -9.87 -17.76 24.40
CA ALA A 6 -10.99 -18.07 23.51
C ALA A 6 -10.67 -17.64 22.07
N ASP A 7 -10.36 -18.66 21.26
CA ASP A 7 -10.35 -18.64 19.81
C ASP A 7 -11.55 -17.85 19.28
N ARG A 8 -11.30 -16.64 18.77
CA ARG A 8 -12.28 -15.99 17.91
C ARG A 8 -12.19 -16.66 16.55
N ALA A 9 -13.27 -17.32 16.18
CA ALA A 9 -13.52 -17.73 14.81
C ALA A 9 -13.28 -16.53 13.88
N PHE A 10 -12.58 -16.80 12.78
CA PHE A 10 -12.29 -15.86 11.72
C PHE A 10 -13.62 -15.50 11.04
N ASP A 11 -14.34 -14.52 11.58
CA ASP A 11 -15.43 -13.88 10.84
C ASP A 11 -14.78 -13.04 9.74
N TYR A 12 -14.55 -13.70 8.60
CA TYR A 12 -14.37 -13.02 7.33
C TYR A 12 -15.68 -12.27 7.08
N GLU A 13 -15.75 -11.03 7.57
CA GLU A 13 -16.66 -10.08 6.97
C GLU A 13 -16.16 -9.91 5.54
N PRO A 14 -16.98 -10.19 4.51
CA PRO A 14 -16.68 -9.68 3.19
C PRO A 14 -16.85 -8.17 3.30
N ASP A 15 -15.84 -7.49 3.85
CA ASP A 15 -15.57 -6.09 3.54
C ASP A 15 -15.77 -5.99 2.04
N GLU A 16 -16.50 -4.97 1.59
CA GLU A 16 -16.74 -4.72 0.17
C GLU A 16 -15.40 -4.74 -0.55
N VAL A 17 -15.03 -5.94 -0.99
CA VAL A 17 -13.93 -6.16 -1.88
C VAL A 17 -14.32 -5.25 -3.01
N PHE A 18 -13.38 -4.44 -3.46
CA PHE A 18 -13.43 -4.00 -4.83
C PHE A 18 -13.47 -5.30 -5.65
N GLU A 19 -14.65 -5.93 -5.78
CA GLU A 19 -15.03 -6.66 -6.98
C GLU A 19 -14.51 -5.70 -8.03
N GLU A 20 -13.54 -6.14 -8.83
CA GLU A 20 -13.06 -5.42 -10.00
C GLU A 20 -14.26 -5.18 -10.93
N ARG A 21 -15.21 -4.35 -10.50
CA ARG A 21 -16.47 -4.04 -11.13
C ARG A 21 -16.09 -3.12 -12.25
N GLY A 22 -15.78 -3.75 -13.38
CA GLY A 22 -15.78 -3.07 -14.67
C GLY A 22 -14.42 -2.66 -15.20
N GLY A 23 -13.33 -3.31 -14.79
CA GLY A 23 -12.19 -3.42 -15.70
C GLY A 23 -12.55 -4.41 -16.79
N ALA A 24 -12.94 -3.93 -17.99
CA ALA A 24 -13.06 -4.81 -19.15
C ALA A 24 -11.79 -5.67 -19.24
N ALA A 25 -11.90 -6.97 -19.50
CA ALA A 25 -10.75 -7.85 -19.71
C ALA A 25 -9.81 -7.18 -20.74
N GLY A 26 -8.71 -6.59 -20.26
CA GLY A 26 -7.82 -5.74 -21.07
C GLY A 26 -7.59 -4.30 -20.60
N SER A 27 -8.29 -3.75 -19.59
CA SER A 27 -7.84 -2.50 -18.96
C SER A 27 -6.65 -2.82 -18.08
N HIS A 28 -5.45 -2.50 -18.55
CA HIS A 28 -4.24 -2.65 -17.77
C HIS A 28 -4.44 -1.84 -16.48
N PHE A 29 -4.35 -2.44 -15.29
CA PHE A 29 -4.54 -1.76 -14.01
C PHE A 29 -3.64 -0.51 -13.81
N TRP A 30 -2.59 -0.38 -14.62
CA TRP A 30 -1.75 0.81 -14.81
C TRP A 30 -2.49 2.01 -15.41
N GLU A 31 -3.49 1.76 -16.26
CA GLU A 31 -4.33 2.79 -16.90
C GLU A 31 -5.33 3.40 -15.93
N TRP A 32 -5.58 2.76 -14.78
CA TRP A 32 -6.40 3.33 -13.72
C TRP A 32 -5.69 4.49 -13.04
N GLY A 33 -4.37 4.62 -13.20
CA GLY A 33 -3.56 5.69 -12.63
C GLY A 33 -3.75 5.82 -11.11
N LEU A 34 -3.20 6.87 -10.53
CA LEU A 34 -3.50 7.18 -9.13
C LEU A 34 -4.91 7.72 -8.92
N ASN A 35 -5.69 8.07 -9.96
CA ASN A 35 -6.92 8.89 -9.91
C ASN A 35 -8.24 8.21 -10.32
N PHE A 36 -8.26 6.91 -10.58
CA PHE A 36 -9.53 6.23 -10.87
C PHE A 36 -10.54 6.53 -9.75
N GLU A 37 -11.86 6.51 -10.01
CA GLU A 37 -12.93 7.07 -9.15
C GLU A 37 -12.88 6.73 -7.63
N ALA A 38 -12.11 5.71 -7.22
CA ALA A 38 -11.84 5.31 -5.83
C ALA A 38 -10.50 5.82 -5.24
N ASN A 39 -9.83 6.70 -5.97
CA ASN A 39 -8.40 6.95 -5.88
C ASN A 39 -8.14 8.48 -5.99
N GLY A 40 -8.97 9.35 -5.40
CA GLY A 40 -8.68 10.80 -5.37
C GLY A 40 -7.37 11.15 -4.62
N PRO A 41 -6.93 12.41 -4.61
CA PRO A 41 -5.80 12.83 -3.77
C PRO A 41 -5.97 12.36 -2.33
N ILE A 42 -4.88 11.91 -1.70
CA ILE A 42 -4.88 11.45 -0.31
C ILE A 42 -3.76 12.10 0.47
N GLU A 43 -4.08 12.45 1.69
CA GLU A 43 -3.10 12.89 2.67
C GLU A 43 -2.94 11.76 3.69
N VAL A 44 -1.71 11.43 4.02
CA VAL A 44 -1.35 10.39 4.99
C VAL A 44 -0.70 11.05 6.18
N TYR A 45 -1.22 10.78 7.36
CA TYR A 45 -0.83 11.41 8.61
C TYR A 45 -0.21 10.42 9.58
N ASP A 46 0.65 10.93 10.45
CA ASP A 46 1.12 10.22 11.63
C ASP A 46 0.02 10.18 12.69
N GLY A 47 -0.09 9.04 13.37
CA GLY A 47 -1.07 8.80 14.43
C GLY A 47 -2.29 7.97 14.03
N GLU A 48 -3.16 7.77 15.02
CA GLU A 48 -4.34 6.90 14.93
C GLU A 48 -5.62 7.62 14.48
N ASP A 49 -5.61 8.95 14.47
CA ASP A 49 -6.80 9.79 14.29
C ASP A 49 -6.67 10.63 13.01
N ASP A 50 -7.65 10.53 12.11
CA ASP A 50 -7.77 11.33 10.89
C ASP A 50 -8.50 12.67 11.14
N ASP A 51 -9.30 12.77 12.22
CA ASP A 51 -10.00 13.99 12.64
C ASP A 51 -9.11 14.94 13.45
N ALA A 52 -8.03 14.42 14.04
CA ALA A 52 -7.03 15.18 14.79
C ALA A 52 -5.59 14.71 14.49
N PRO A 53 -5.13 14.80 13.23
CA PRO A 53 -3.84 14.24 12.83
C PRO A 53 -2.66 15.01 13.44
N ASP A 54 -1.63 14.28 13.86
CA ASP A 54 -0.46 14.86 14.52
C ASP A 54 0.49 15.55 13.52
N CYS A 55 0.75 14.92 12.37
CA CYS A 55 1.64 15.45 11.34
C CYS A 55 1.34 14.86 9.96
N LEU A 56 1.33 15.68 8.91
CA LEU A 56 1.19 15.21 7.53
C LEU A 56 2.51 14.58 7.07
N ILE A 57 2.47 13.30 6.72
CA ILE A 57 3.64 12.54 6.25
C ILE A 57 3.75 12.67 4.73
N TRP A 58 2.68 12.32 4.02
CA TRP A 58 2.65 12.31 2.56
C TRP A 58 1.38 12.96 2.03
N ASP A 59 1.55 13.81 1.02
CA ASP A 59 0.48 14.27 0.14
C ASP A 59 0.66 13.55 -1.19
N ILE A 60 -0.32 12.72 -1.55
CA ILE A 60 -0.27 11.83 -2.70
C ILE A 60 -1.36 12.24 -3.66
N ASP A 61 -0.95 12.67 -4.85
CA ASP A 61 -1.84 13.18 -5.87
C ASP A 61 -1.60 12.49 -7.22
N THR A 62 -2.12 13.11 -8.27
CA THR A 62 -2.06 12.59 -9.64
C THR A 62 -0.64 12.48 -10.20
N ALA A 63 0.25 13.37 -9.77
CA ALA A 63 1.57 13.57 -10.33
C ALA A 63 2.65 12.82 -9.55
N GLY A 64 2.41 12.56 -8.26
CA GLY A 64 3.35 11.83 -7.45
C GLY A 64 3.09 11.93 -5.96
N VAL A 65 4.19 11.92 -5.21
CA VAL A 65 4.19 11.99 -3.75
C VAL A 65 4.99 13.20 -3.35
N ALA A 66 4.40 14.07 -2.56
CA ALA A 66 5.09 15.11 -1.81
C ALA A 66 5.16 14.70 -0.34
N ARG A 67 6.21 15.13 0.35
CA ARG A 67 6.32 15.00 1.81
C ARG A 67 6.38 16.37 2.45
N GLN A 68 5.79 16.48 3.64
CA GLN A 68 5.97 17.68 4.45
C GLN A 68 7.38 17.67 5.06
N VAL A 69 8.16 18.72 4.80
CA VAL A 69 9.50 18.89 5.40
C VAL A 69 9.47 19.87 6.57
N GLN A 70 8.53 20.82 6.55
CA GLN A 70 8.22 21.75 7.63
C GLN A 70 6.71 22.07 7.58
N PRO A 71 6.09 22.57 8.67
CA PRO A 71 4.68 22.95 8.64
C PRO A 71 4.38 23.94 7.49
N GLY A 72 3.58 23.49 6.51
CA GLY A 72 3.22 24.26 5.32
C GLY A 72 4.26 24.26 4.17
N GLU A 73 5.37 23.53 4.31
CA GLU A 73 6.40 23.37 3.27
C GLU A 73 6.45 21.91 2.79
N PHE A 74 6.27 21.72 1.50
CA PHE A 74 6.26 20.42 0.84
C PHE A 74 7.42 20.29 -0.13
N SER A 75 8.00 19.09 -0.18
CA SER A 75 8.98 18.71 -1.18
C SER A 75 8.46 17.51 -1.94
N ASP A 76 8.47 17.60 -3.26
CA ASP A 76 8.24 16.44 -4.12
C ASP A 76 9.28 15.36 -3.78
N LEU A 77 8.81 14.13 -3.62
CA LEU A 77 9.60 12.96 -3.24
C LEU A 77 9.72 11.99 -4.41
N MET A 78 8.60 11.72 -5.08
CA MET A 78 8.52 10.75 -6.18
C MET A 78 7.58 11.25 -7.27
N SER A 79 7.86 10.85 -8.51
CA SER A 79 6.89 10.93 -9.61
C SER A 79 6.52 9.55 -10.11
N LEU A 80 5.35 9.46 -10.72
CA LEU A 80 4.79 8.21 -11.21
C LEU A 80 4.50 8.31 -12.69
N ALA A 81 4.91 7.31 -13.45
CA ALA A 81 4.57 7.19 -14.86
C ALA A 81 4.16 5.75 -15.15
N SER A 82 2.89 5.54 -15.50
CA SER A 82 2.32 4.21 -15.74
C SER A 82 2.54 3.25 -14.54
N ASN A 83 3.44 2.28 -14.67
CA ASN A 83 3.78 1.30 -13.64
C ASN A 83 5.14 1.56 -12.99
N GLU A 84 5.72 2.72 -13.20
CA GLU A 84 7.07 3.07 -12.78
C GLU A 84 7.05 4.18 -11.73
N ILE A 85 7.94 4.04 -10.75
CA ILE A 85 8.18 5.02 -9.69
C ILE A 85 9.58 5.60 -9.91
N TYR A 86 9.64 6.91 -10.03
CA TYR A 86 10.88 7.68 -10.20
C TYR A 86 11.12 8.52 -8.96
N ASP A 87 12.38 8.69 -8.57
CA ASP A 87 12.73 9.76 -7.64
C ASP A 87 12.51 11.15 -8.30
N ILE A 88 12.56 12.19 -7.48
CA ILE A 88 12.60 13.57 -7.95
C ILE A 88 13.98 14.13 -7.72
N ASP A 89 14.55 14.77 -8.74
CA ASP A 89 15.76 15.57 -8.58
C ASP A 89 15.43 16.80 -7.71
N PRO A 90 16.02 16.94 -6.52
CA PRO A 90 15.68 18.02 -5.59
C PRO A 90 16.11 19.41 -6.08
N VAL A 91 16.94 19.51 -7.12
CA VAL A 91 17.39 20.77 -7.71
C VAL A 91 16.47 21.20 -8.86
N THR A 92 16.05 20.25 -9.70
CA THR A 92 15.29 20.55 -10.92
C THR A 92 13.79 20.32 -10.79
N GLY A 93 13.35 19.55 -9.79
CA GLY A 93 11.95 19.16 -9.60
C GLY A 93 11.44 18.23 -10.71
N GLN A 94 12.34 17.61 -11.49
CA GLN A 94 11.98 16.71 -12.58
C GLN A 94 12.13 15.25 -12.13
N ALA A 95 11.39 14.36 -12.80
CA ALA A 95 11.55 12.92 -12.65
C ALA A 95 13.01 12.53 -12.90
N GLY A 96 13.63 11.89 -11.93
CA GLY A 96 15.03 11.48 -11.97
C GLY A 96 15.18 10.01 -12.38
N VAL A 97 15.76 9.22 -11.49
CA VAL A 97 16.11 7.82 -11.72
C VAL A 97 14.91 6.92 -11.44
N LEU A 98 14.69 5.94 -12.30
CA LEU A 98 13.74 4.85 -12.06
C LEU A 98 14.15 4.09 -10.80
N GLN A 99 13.28 4.11 -9.79
CA GLN A 99 13.50 3.43 -8.53
C GLN A 99 12.86 2.04 -8.55
N CYS A 100 11.60 1.97 -9.00
CA CYS A 100 10.86 0.72 -9.03
C CYS A 100 9.90 0.61 -10.21
N THR A 101 9.65 -0.63 -10.60
CA THR A 101 8.65 -1.00 -11.60
C THR A 101 7.68 -1.98 -10.98
N ALA A 102 6.40 -1.71 -11.11
CA ALA A 102 5.36 -2.60 -10.63
C ALA A 102 4.98 -3.62 -11.73
N GLU A 103 4.60 -4.83 -11.31
CA GLU A 103 4.08 -5.89 -12.17
C GLU A 103 2.86 -6.59 -11.57
N GLU A 104 2.02 -7.20 -12.41
CA GLU A 104 0.98 -8.13 -11.99
C GLU A 104 1.51 -9.55 -12.02
N ALA A 105 1.13 -10.35 -11.02
CA ALA A 105 1.49 -11.76 -10.90
C ALA A 105 0.30 -12.60 -10.38
N GLY A 106 0.36 -13.91 -10.60
CA GLY A 106 -0.75 -14.83 -10.30
C GLY A 106 -1.88 -14.76 -11.33
N GLY A 107 -3.06 -15.31 -11.01
CA GLY A 107 -4.23 -15.29 -11.90
C GLY A 107 -5.53 -15.76 -11.25
N GLY A 108 -6.58 -14.96 -11.35
CA GLY A 108 -7.87 -15.26 -10.70
C GLY A 108 -7.84 -14.91 -9.22
N LEU A 109 -8.06 -15.88 -8.33
CA LEU A 109 -8.19 -15.63 -6.89
C LEU A 109 -6.84 -15.39 -6.17
N ASP A 110 -5.72 -15.77 -6.77
CA ASP A 110 -4.37 -15.53 -6.27
C ASP A 110 -3.68 -14.33 -6.96
N LYS A 111 -4.44 -13.53 -7.74
CA LYS A 111 -3.91 -12.32 -8.39
C LYS A 111 -3.30 -11.40 -7.33
N HIS A 112 -2.03 -11.08 -7.50
CA HIS A 112 -1.25 -10.21 -6.64
C HIS A 112 -0.36 -9.31 -7.50
N TYR A 113 0.25 -8.32 -6.86
CA TYR A 113 1.06 -7.32 -7.51
C TYR A 113 2.42 -7.25 -6.84
N LYS A 114 3.44 -6.98 -7.61
CA LYS A 114 4.81 -6.90 -7.12
C LYS A 114 5.39 -5.55 -7.47
N LEU A 115 6.28 -5.07 -6.62
CA LEU A 115 7.10 -3.90 -6.90
C LEU A 115 8.55 -4.38 -6.98
N LEU A 116 9.18 -4.13 -8.12
CA LEU A 116 10.53 -4.56 -8.41
C LEU A 116 11.44 -3.35 -8.29
N ASN A 117 12.57 -3.51 -7.61
CA ASN A 117 13.67 -2.55 -7.61
C ASN A 117 14.24 -2.39 -9.03
N ALA A 118 15.03 -1.34 -9.25
CA ALA A 118 15.73 -1.10 -10.51
C ALA A 118 16.62 -2.26 -10.97
N ASP A 119 17.06 -3.15 -10.07
CA ASP A 119 17.84 -4.35 -10.39
C ASP A 119 17.00 -5.59 -10.74
N GLY A 120 15.67 -5.47 -10.70
CA GLY A 120 14.70 -6.53 -10.99
C GLY A 120 14.37 -7.44 -9.79
N THR A 121 14.92 -7.17 -8.60
CA THR A 121 14.52 -7.89 -7.39
C THR A 121 13.17 -7.39 -6.87
N VAL A 122 12.34 -8.28 -6.35
CA VAL A 122 11.04 -7.88 -5.77
C VAL A 122 11.27 -7.23 -4.40
N ALA A 123 10.95 -5.94 -4.29
CA ALA A 123 10.98 -5.18 -3.03
C ALA A 123 9.80 -5.57 -2.13
N LEU A 124 8.60 -5.65 -2.70
CA LEU A 124 7.38 -6.01 -1.97
C LEU A 124 6.35 -6.69 -2.87
N THR A 125 5.46 -7.44 -2.23
CA THR A 125 4.30 -8.10 -2.82
C THR A 125 3.03 -7.58 -2.16
N VAL A 126 2.02 -7.22 -2.94
CA VAL A 126 0.69 -6.81 -2.46
C VAL A 126 -0.34 -7.82 -2.93
N TRP A 127 -1.07 -8.40 -1.97
CA TRP A 127 -2.21 -9.26 -2.24
C TRP A 127 -3.42 -8.76 -1.47
N GLN A 128 -4.47 -8.38 -2.20
CA GLN A 128 -5.62 -7.68 -1.65
C GLN A 128 -5.18 -6.44 -0.84
N ARG A 129 -5.35 -6.48 0.48
CA ARG A 129 -5.02 -5.39 1.43
C ARG A 129 -3.72 -5.63 2.18
N PHE A 130 -3.02 -6.73 1.91
CA PHE A 130 -1.84 -7.16 2.65
C PHE A 130 -0.59 -6.86 1.84
N VAL A 131 0.40 -6.28 2.51
CA VAL A 131 1.73 -5.99 1.97
C VAL A 131 2.72 -6.95 2.62
N PHE A 132 3.56 -7.58 1.81
CA PHE A 132 4.64 -8.46 2.22
C PHE A 132 5.96 -7.88 1.71
N LEU A 133 7.02 -7.96 2.51
CA LEU A 133 8.37 -7.64 2.04
C LEU A 133 8.89 -8.80 1.19
N GLY A 134 9.50 -8.47 0.05
CA GLY A 134 10.08 -9.42 -0.89
C GLY A 134 9.06 -10.16 -1.77
N ASP A 135 9.57 -11.17 -2.49
CA ASP A 135 8.77 -12.07 -3.32
C ASP A 135 8.08 -13.14 -2.46
N VAL A 136 6.75 -13.12 -2.46
CA VAL A 136 5.92 -14.07 -1.72
C VAL A 136 4.95 -14.79 -2.64
N ASN A 137 4.98 -16.12 -2.59
CA ASN A 137 3.99 -16.95 -3.25
C ASN A 137 2.71 -16.99 -2.41
N ILE A 138 1.61 -16.49 -2.95
CA ILE A 138 0.30 -16.49 -2.29
C ILE A 138 -0.33 -17.89 -2.38
N PRO A 139 -0.53 -18.61 -1.26
CA PRO A 139 -1.18 -19.91 -1.30
C PRO A 139 -2.66 -19.77 -1.64
N PRO A 140 -3.28 -20.77 -2.30
CA PRO A 140 -4.71 -20.73 -2.60
C PRO A 140 -5.59 -20.60 -1.34
N PHE A 141 -6.77 -20.02 -1.50
CA PHE A 141 -7.77 -19.95 -0.43
C PHE A 141 -8.07 -21.33 0.18
N GLY A 142 -8.20 -21.37 1.52
CA GLY A 142 -8.39 -22.60 2.28
C GLY A 142 -7.11 -23.40 2.55
N ASN A 143 -5.95 -23.00 2.00
CA ASN A 143 -4.67 -23.61 2.33
C ASN A 143 -4.20 -23.14 3.72
N PRO A 144 -3.79 -24.04 4.64
CA PRO A 144 -3.24 -23.65 5.95
C PRO A 144 -2.01 -22.74 5.86
N GLY A 145 -1.23 -22.87 4.78
CA GLY A 145 -0.10 -22.00 4.48
C GLY A 145 -0.50 -20.54 4.26
N LEU A 146 -1.72 -20.27 3.79
CA LEU A 146 -2.23 -18.90 3.65
C LEU A 146 -2.45 -18.25 5.02
N VAL A 147 -3.03 -18.98 5.96
CA VAL A 147 -3.22 -18.50 7.34
C VAL A 147 -1.87 -18.21 7.98
N ASN A 148 -0.91 -19.13 7.82
CA ASN A 148 0.45 -18.95 8.33
C ASN A 148 1.13 -17.73 7.70
N LEU A 149 0.98 -17.54 6.39
CA LEU A 149 1.54 -16.39 5.68
C LEU A 149 0.94 -15.08 6.21
N LEU A 150 -0.40 -15.01 6.32
CA LEU A 150 -1.06 -13.82 6.83
C LEU A 150 -0.61 -13.51 8.27
N GLN A 151 -0.56 -14.50 9.15
CA GLN A 151 -0.20 -14.28 10.55
C GLN A 151 1.24 -13.82 10.78
N ASN A 152 2.19 -14.27 9.95
CA ASN A 152 3.61 -14.14 10.27
C ASN A 152 4.41 -13.28 9.29
N ASN A 153 3.90 -13.00 8.09
CA ASN A 153 4.69 -12.38 7.02
C ASN A 153 4.12 -11.05 6.51
N VAL A 154 2.94 -10.64 6.98
CA VAL A 154 2.37 -9.34 6.64
C VAL A 154 3.22 -8.24 7.28
N ALA A 155 3.79 -7.38 6.43
CA ALA A 155 4.52 -6.20 6.85
C ALA A 155 3.57 -5.04 7.17
N PHE A 156 2.59 -4.83 6.29
CA PHE A 156 1.54 -3.85 6.48
C PHE A 156 0.20 -4.39 6.00
N SER A 157 -0.88 -3.86 6.56
CA SER A 157 -2.21 -4.07 5.99
C SER A 157 -3.05 -2.82 6.02
N PHE A 158 -3.98 -2.72 5.07
CA PHE A 158 -4.87 -1.58 4.93
C PHE A 158 -6.26 -1.95 5.44
N LYS A 159 -6.83 -1.12 6.30
CA LYS A 159 -8.24 -1.23 6.68
C LYS A 159 -8.85 0.14 6.97
N HIS A 160 -9.96 0.44 6.29
CA HIS A 160 -10.59 1.75 6.34
C HIS A 160 -9.56 2.84 6.00
N GLU A 161 -9.49 3.90 6.79
CA GLU A 161 -8.55 5.01 6.64
C GLU A 161 -7.14 4.70 7.18
N HIS A 162 -6.87 3.48 7.66
CA HIS A 162 -5.63 3.21 8.39
C HIS A 162 -4.68 2.24 7.67
N ILE A 163 -3.38 2.52 7.84
CA ILE A 163 -2.26 1.63 7.56
C ILE A 163 -1.86 0.99 8.88
N TYR A 164 -1.87 -0.34 8.94
CA TYR A 164 -1.46 -1.10 10.13
C TYR A 164 -0.07 -1.69 9.91
N ALA A 165 0.78 -1.64 10.94
CA ALA A 165 2.01 -2.42 10.99
C ALA A 165 1.68 -3.88 11.33
N GLY A 166 1.82 -4.77 10.36
CA GLY A 166 1.32 -6.14 10.42
C GLY A 166 -0.16 -6.27 10.03
N ASN A 167 -0.85 -7.26 10.59
CA ASN A 167 -2.27 -7.51 10.29
C ASN A 167 -3.19 -6.53 11.01
N TRP A 168 -4.25 -6.05 10.35
CA TRP A 168 -5.17 -5.04 10.91
C TRP A 168 -5.88 -5.48 12.19
N TRP A 169 -6.05 -6.79 12.43
CA TRP A 169 -6.72 -7.31 13.62
C TRP A 169 -5.79 -7.49 14.83
N SER A 170 -4.48 -7.37 14.66
CA SER A 170 -3.49 -7.60 15.74
C SER A 170 -2.32 -6.61 15.76
N GLY A 171 -2.13 -5.86 14.68
CA GLY A 171 -1.11 -4.83 14.52
C GLY A 171 -1.59 -3.49 15.06
N SER A 172 -0.63 -2.59 15.27
CA SER A 172 -0.92 -1.19 15.61
C SER A 172 -1.16 -0.37 14.36
N ILE A 173 -1.94 0.70 14.48
CA ILE A 173 -2.03 1.72 13.43
C ILE A 173 -0.65 2.39 13.32
N ALA A 174 -0.15 2.46 12.10
CA ALA A 174 1.14 3.06 11.75
C ALA A 174 0.95 4.43 11.08
N ALA A 175 -0.18 4.65 10.43
CA ALA A 175 -0.59 5.93 9.85
C ALA A 175 -2.10 5.94 9.55
N SER A 176 -2.69 7.13 9.47
CA SER A 176 -4.05 7.37 9.00
C SER A 176 -4.04 8.10 7.64
N ALA A 177 -5.11 8.00 6.87
CA ALA A 177 -5.25 8.61 5.56
C ALA A 177 -6.63 9.24 5.41
N THR A 178 -6.74 10.34 4.64
CA THR A 178 -8.04 11.03 4.42
C THR A 178 -9.03 10.25 3.55
N ALA A 179 -8.63 9.09 3.04
CA ALA A 179 -9.47 8.26 2.19
C ALA A 179 -9.46 6.81 2.65
N ASN A 180 -10.57 6.14 2.36
CA ASN A 180 -10.73 4.73 2.65
C ASN A 180 -9.82 3.85 1.77
N LEU A 181 -8.78 3.29 2.38
CA LEU A 181 -7.77 2.45 1.75
C LEU A 181 -8.29 1.05 1.35
N ASN A 182 -9.45 0.63 1.86
CA ASN A 182 -10.11 -0.60 1.37
C ASN A 182 -10.54 -0.46 -0.10
N MET A 183 -10.79 0.76 -0.56
CA MET A 183 -11.18 1.03 -1.94
C MET A 183 -10.01 1.40 -2.84
N ALA A 184 -8.82 1.60 -2.28
CA ALA A 184 -7.62 1.92 -3.03
C ALA A 184 -7.34 0.85 -4.10
N ASN A 185 -7.02 1.31 -5.32
CA ASN A 185 -6.61 0.39 -6.37
C ASN A 185 -5.24 -0.25 -6.04
N PRO A 186 -4.87 -1.35 -6.73
CA PRO A 186 -3.62 -2.04 -6.45
C PRO A 186 -2.36 -1.17 -6.55
N MET A 187 -2.30 -0.26 -7.52
CA MET A 187 -1.15 0.64 -7.68
C MET A 187 -0.98 1.58 -6.48
N ARG A 188 -2.08 2.12 -5.95
CA ARG A 188 -2.05 2.95 -4.73
C ARG A 188 -1.59 2.13 -3.53
N ARG A 189 -2.05 0.89 -3.38
CA ARG A 189 -1.59 0.02 -2.29
C ARG A 189 -0.12 -0.35 -2.41
N LEU A 190 0.38 -0.56 -3.62
CA LEU A 190 1.82 -0.75 -3.88
C LEU A 190 2.62 0.49 -3.49
N LEU A 191 2.18 1.68 -3.90
CA LEU A 191 2.82 2.94 -3.56
C LEU A 191 2.84 3.17 -2.05
N LEU A 192 1.70 3.04 -1.38
CA LEU A 192 1.61 3.17 0.08
C LEU A 192 2.48 2.14 0.80
N GLY A 193 2.51 0.90 0.29
CA GLY A 193 3.39 -0.15 0.80
C GLY A 193 4.87 0.23 0.66
N ALA A 194 5.27 0.77 -0.49
CA ALA A 194 6.64 1.21 -0.74
C ALA A 194 7.04 2.38 0.14
N LEU A 195 6.15 3.38 0.23
CA LEU A 195 6.33 4.56 1.09
C LEU A 195 6.49 4.14 2.55
N ALA A 196 5.63 3.24 3.05
CA ALA A 196 5.66 2.78 4.42
C ALA A 196 6.88 1.90 4.73
N ALA A 197 7.27 1.02 3.81
CA ALA A 197 8.42 0.13 3.97
C ALA A 197 9.78 0.83 3.84
N GLY A 198 9.82 2.03 3.25
CA GLY A 198 11.08 2.71 2.92
C GLY A 198 11.75 2.13 1.68
N GLU A 199 10.93 1.70 0.72
CA GLU A 199 11.37 1.15 -0.56
C GLU A 199 11.21 2.19 -1.67
N CYS A 200 11.82 1.91 -2.83
CA CYS A 200 11.64 2.72 -4.05
C CYS A 200 12.00 4.20 -3.90
N GLY A 201 13.02 4.50 -3.07
CA GLY A 201 13.47 5.87 -2.80
C GLY A 201 12.76 6.55 -1.61
N SER A 202 11.81 5.86 -0.95
CA SER A 202 11.18 6.35 0.28
C SER A 202 12.12 6.17 1.48
N THR A 203 11.96 7.02 2.49
CA THR A 203 12.63 6.86 3.79
C THR A 203 11.86 5.99 4.78
N GLY A 204 10.64 5.56 4.43
CA GLY A 204 9.77 4.78 5.31
C GLY A 204 8.87 5.65 6.19
N LEU A 205 7.96 5.01 6.91
CA LEU A 205 7.29 5.65 8.05
C LEU A 205 8.32 5.99 9.14
N PRO A 206 8.16 7.10 9.86
CA PRO A 206 8.94 7.36 11.07
C PRO A 206 8.56 6.32 12.14
N TYR A 207 9.56 5.64 12.72
CA TYR A 207 9.40 4.69 13.83
C TYR A 207 10.02 5.22 15.11
#